data_AF-A0A538A9M7-F1
#
_entry.id   AF-A0A538A9M7-F1
#
_cell.length_a   1.000
_cell.length_b   1.000
_cell.length_c   1.000
_cell.angle_alpha   90.00
_cell.angle_beta   90.00
_cell.angle_gamma   90.00
#
_symmetry.space_group_name_H-M   'P 1'
#
loop_
_entity.id
_entity.type
_entity.pdbx_description
1 polymer ?
#
loop_
_entity_poly.entity_id
_entity_poly.type
_entity_poly.pdbx_seq_one_letter_code
_entity_poly.pdbx_strand_id
1 'polypeptide(L)' 'MRDSDDRCIRCGRVVPWGASVCRDCNPAGLPAPSRTQYHATLLLAVIAAAVLLTIVLALRG' A
#
# COMPACT_ATOMS: atom_id res chain seq x y z
N MET A 1 9.47 -2.75 18.91
CA MET A 1 8.52 -1.91 18.14
C MET A 1 7.12 -2.52 18.28
N ARG A 2 6.36 -2.14 19.29
CA ARG A 2 5.00 -2.66 19.56
C ARG A 2 3.97 -1.55 19.84
N ASP A 3 4.33 -0.28 19.61
CA ASP A 3 3.49 0.89 19.94
C ASP A 3 3.07 1.71 18.71
N SER A 4 3.25 1.19 17.50
CA SER A 4 2.78 1.85 16.29
C SER A 4 1.32 1.48 16.05
N ASP A 5 0.43 2.13 16.79
CA ASP A 5 -1.00 2.11 16.51
C ASP A 5 -1.25 2.57 15.06
N ASP A 6 -1.84 1.70 14.24
CA ASP A 6 -2.24 2.01 12.88
C ASP A 6 -3.54 2.81 12.89
N ARG A 7 -3.93 3.36 11.73
CA ARG A 7 -5.21 4.07 11.57
C ARG A 7 -6.07 3.42 10.49
N CYS A 8 -7.36 3.30 10.76
CA CYS A 8 -8.34 2.84 9.81
C CYS A 8 -8.33 3.74 8.56
N ILE A 9 -8.12 3.15 7.38
CA ILE A 9 -8.05 3.90 6.11
C ILE A 9 -9.37 4.58 5.71
N ARG A 10 -10.50 4.18 6.33
CA ARG A 10 -11.83 4.71 6.02
C ARG A 10 -12.26 5.84 6.95
N CYS A 11 -12.00 5.70 8.26
CA CYS A 11 -12.52 6.63 9.27
C CYS A 11 -11.44 7.19 10.22
N GLY A 12 -10.16 6.83 10.05
CA GLY A 12 -9.04 7.40 10.81
C GLY A 12 -8.90 6.93 12.26
N ARG A 13 -9.83 6.11 12.78
CA ARG A 13 -9.75 5.52 14.12
C ARG A 13 -8.49 4.68 14.31
N VAL A 14 -7.96 4.69 15.53
CA VAL A 14 -6.84 3.83 15.91
C VAL A 14 -7.25 2.36 15.77
N VAL A 15 -6.38 1.57 15.16
CA VAL A 15 -6.54 0.13 14.96
C VAL A 15 -5.26 -0.59 15.38
N PRO A 16 -5.35 -1.86 15.81
CA PRO A 16 -4.18 -2.64 16.16
C PRO A 16 -3.16 -2.69 15.02
N TRP A 17 -1.88 -2.76 15.37
CA TRP A 17 -0.79 -2.87 14.40
C TRP A 17 -1.04 -4.01 13.40
N GLY A 18 -0.92 -3.70 12.10
CA GLY A 18 -1.17 -4.64 11.01
C GLY A 18 -2.63 -4.69 10.52
N ALA A 19 -3.57 -4.08 11.23
CA ALA A 19 -4.93 -3.89 10.73
C ALA A 19 -5.04 -2.58 9.93
N SER A 20 -5.71 -2.63 8.77
CA SER A 20 -5.96 -1.44 7.95
C SER A 20 -7.38 -0.89 8.07
N VAL A 21 -8.32 -1.66 8.63
CA VAL A 21 -9.75 -1.28 8.76
C VAL A 21 -10.28 -1.68 10.14
N CYS A 22 -11.02 -0.79 10.80
CA CYS A 22 -11.64 -1.08 12.10
C CYS A 22 -12.88 -1.98 11.98
N ARG A 23 -13.28 -2.60 13.11
CA ARG A 23 -14.46 -3.49 13.18
C ARG A 23 -15.75 -2.80 12.72
N ASP A 24 -15.93 -1.52 13.04
CA ASP A 24 -17.12 -0.78 12.61
C ASP A 24 -17.20 -0.58 11.10
N CYS A 25 -16.05 -0.41 10.44
CA CYS A 25 -15.99 -0.25 8.99
C CYS A 25 -15.88 -1.58 8.23
N ASN A 26 -15.52 -2.67 8.91
CA ASN A 26 -15.46 -4.03 8.38
C ASN A 26 -16.04 -5.03 9.41
N PRO A 27 -17.35 -4.98 9.68
CA PRO A 27 -17.98 -5.81 10.69
C PRO A 27 -17.96 -7.30 10.32
N ALA A 28 -17.93 -7.59 9.01
CA ALA A 28 -17.83 -8.94 8.47
C ALA A 28 -16.41 -9.52 8.53
N GLY A 29 -15.40 -8.75 8.97
CA GLY A 29 -14.02 -9.23 9.07
C GLY A 29 -13.43 -9.69 7.73
N LEU A 30 -13.89 -9.09 6.62
CA LEU A 30 -13.40 -9.42 5.29
C LEU A 30 -11.88 -9.17 5.19
N PRO A 31 -11.15 -9.92 4.34
CA PRO A 31 -9.74 -9.69 4.10
C PRO A 31 -9.51 -8.21 3.72
N ALA A 32 -8.74 -7.51 4.55
CA ALA A 32 -8.38 -6.13 4.32
C ALA A 32 -6.96 -6.05 3.76
N PRO A 33 -6.68 -5.12 2.84
CA PRO A 33 -5.34 -4.99 2.27
C PRO A 33 -4.33 -4.68 3.38
N SER A 34 -3.20 -5.39 3.40
CA SER A 34 -2.07 -5.02 4.25
C SER A 34 -1.42 -3.76 3.67
N ARG A 35 -1.12 -2.78 4.54
CA ARG A 35 -0.55 -1.48 4.11
C ARG A 35 0.76 -1.62 3.33
N THR A 36 1.54 -2.67 3.58
CA THR A 36 2.89 -2.80 3.03
C THR A 36 2.95 -3.64 1.75
N GLN A 37 2.01 -4.56 1.54
CA GLN A 37 2.20 -5.59 0.51
C GLN A 37 1.74 -5.16 -0.89
N TYR A 38 0.75 -4.27 -1.01
CA TYR A 38 0.31 -3.76 -2.33
C TYR A 38 1.10 -2.55 -2.83
N HIS A 39 1.76 -1.79 -1.94
CA HIS A 39 2.39 -0.53 -2.34
C HIS A 39 3.82 -0.67 -2.84
N ALA A 40 4.64 -1.58 -2.30
CA ALA A 40 6.05 -1.66 -2.69
C ALA A 40 6.24 -2.29 -4.08
N THR A 41 5.63 -3.46 -4.32
CA THR A 41 5.87 -4.23 -5.56
C THR A 41 5.31 -3.52 -6.79
N LEU A 42 4.09 -2.97 -6.71
CA LEU A 42 3.48 -2.24 -7.83
C LEU A 42 4.24 -0.94 -8.13
N LEU A 43 4.65 -0.21 -7.10
CA LEU A 43 5.46 1.00 -7.26
C LEU A 43 6.79 0.69 -7.96
N LEU A 44 7.49 -0.37 -7.53
CA LEU A 44 8.74 -0.81 -8.15
C LEU A 44 8.54 -1.17 -9.63
N ALA A 45 7.46 -1.88 -9.97
CA ALA A 45 7.16 -2.22 -11.36
C ALA A 45 6.91 -0.97 -12.23
N VAL A 46 6.16 0.02 -11.72
CA VAL A 46 5.90 1.28 -12.42
C VAL A 46 7.19 2.08 -12.62
N ILE A 47 8.02 2.20 -11.59
CA ILE A 47 9.32 2.88 -11.68
C ILE A 47 10.21 2.19 -12.71
N ALA A 48 10.31 0.86 -12.68
CA ALA A 48 11.12 0.10 -13.63
C ALA A 48 10.64 0.29 -15.08
N ALA A 49 9.33 0.24 -15.31
CA ALA A 49 8.75 0.46 -16.63
C ALA A 49 9.00 1.88 -17.15
N ALA A 50 8.85 2.89 -16.29
CA ALA A 50 9.15 4.27 -16.64
C ALA A 50 10.63 4.44 -17.02
N VAL A 51 11.55 3.93 -16.19
CA VAL A 51 13.01 4.00 -16.44
C VAL A 51 13.38 3.31 -17.75
N LEU A 52 12.86 2.11 -18.00
CA LEU A 52 13.09 1.38 -19.25
C LEU A 52 12.61 2.16 -20.47
N LEU A 53 11.41 2.74 -20.41
CA LEU A 53 10.87 3.56 -21.49
C LEU A 53 11.76 4.78 -21.75
N THR A 54 12.20 5.47 -20.70
CA THR A 54 13.10 6.63 -20.84
C THR A 54 14.42 6.25 -21.50
N ILE A 55 15.02 5.11 -21.11
CA ILE A 55 16.25 4.60 -21.72
C ILE A 55 16.03 4.27 -23.19
N VAL A 56 14.95 3.57 -23.52
CA VAL A 56 14.62 3.20 -24.91
C VAL A 56 14.44 4.44 -25.78
N LEU A 57 13.75 5.48 -25.28
CA LEU A 57 13.57 6.73 -26.01
C LEU A 57 14.90 7.48 -26.17
N ALA A 58 15.75 7.53 -25.14
CA ALA A 58 17.05 8.17 -25.19
C ALA A 58 18.03 7.49 -26.15
N LEU A 59 17.93 6.17 -26.33
CA LEU A 59 18.76 5.42 -27.28
C LEU A 59 18.23 5.49 -28.73
N ARG A 60 16.99 5.94 -28.94
CA ARG A 60 16.35 6.06 -30.26
C ARG A 60 16.37 7.48 -30.82
N GLY A 61 16.63 8.48 -29.98
CA GLY A 61 16.87 9.87 -30.39
C GLY A 61 18.35 10.10 -30.71
#